data_AF-A0A430AWW5-F1
#
_entry.id   AF-A0A430AWW5-F1
#
_cell.length_a   1.000
_cell.length_b   1.000
_cell.length_c   1.000
_cell.angle_alpha   90.00
_cell.angle_beta   90.00
_cell.angle_gamma   90.00
#
_symmetry.space_group_name_H-M   'P 1'
#
loop_
_entity.id
_entity.type
_entity.pdbx_description
1 polymer ?
#
loop_
_entity_poly.entity_id
_entity_poly.type
_entity_poly.pdbx_seq_one_letter_code
_entity_poly.pdbx_strand_id
1 'polypeptide(L)'
;MNQKYLNEAETAYTIQTVMEEAQRCLLCLDAPCSEACPAKTDPGKFIRSVRFRNFKGAAETIRENNALGAVCARVCPTEKYCQLGCKRSGIDEPINIGGIQQFVTDFEQKANMTILEQGKKNGKKVAIVGSGPSGLQAAASLLQLGYDVHIYEKQAEAGGYLKYGIPEYRLPNAIVDYEIERITALGADITCGVTIGKDMPLDELKEIYDAVLIAIGAGAGKVLPLFENNPLVETAVEFLADVKMKRGNIQLPENVLVIGGGDVAMDVATTLKLLNVPNVTDIVYEEFSEFLASKKELAGAQEQGVTIIDGYVPEEVSGNQVTFRHRKIDSQIVIKADKIILAVGQIVRDDNLGIEIIHNETAFAGYQSPDEKIFVTGDIVQGDKTVVWAVQKGKEAAQAIHHALGGDK
;
A
#
# COMPACT_ATOMS: atom_id res chain seq x y z
N MET A 1 -18.98 18.41 0.71
CA MET A 1 -17.71 17.67 0.59
C MET A 1 -16.68 18.35 1.46
N ASN A 2 -15.96 17.60 2.29
CA ASN A 2 -14.95 18.18 3.16
C ASN A 2 -13.65 18.41 2.40
N GLN A 3 -13.36 19.66 2.06
CA GLN A 3 -12.24 20.02 1.19
C GLN A 3 -10.87 19.72 1.83
N LYS A 4 -10.79 19.64 3.16
CA LYS A 4 -9.54 19.27 3.85
C LYS A 4 -9.14 17.82 3.59
N TYR A 5 -10.10 16.90 3.58
CA TYR A 5 -9.86 15.48 3.34
C TYR A 5 -9.46 15.18 1.88
N LEU A 6 -9.93 15.99 0.93
CA LEU A 6 -9.70 15.77 -0.50
C LEU A 6 -8.39 16.40 -1.01
N ASN A 7 -7.73 17.23 -0.22
CA ASN A 7 -6.47 17.85 -0.60
C ASN A 7 -5.32 16.93 -0.21
N GLU A 8 -4.36 16.74 -1.12
CA GLU A 8 -3.09 16.08 -0.79
C GLU A 8 -2.43 16.82 0.39
N ALA A 9 -2.00 16.06 1.40
CA ALA A 9 -1.37 16.62 2.60
C ALA A 9 0.00 17.24 2.30
N GLU A 10 0.75 16.66 1.37
CA GLU A 10 2.07 17.15 0.98
C GLU A 10 1.99 18.04 -0.25
N THR A 11 2.68 19.18 -0.18
CA THR A 11 2.81 20.07 -1.33
C THR A 11 3.87 19.52 -2.28
N ALA A 12 3.46 19.20 -3.51
CA ALA A 12 4.38 18.75 -4.55
C ALA A 12 5.47 19.80 -4.84
N TYR A 13 6.68 19.33 -5.17
CA TYR A 13 7.74 20.25 -5.56
C TYR A 13 7.41 21.01 -6.85
N THR A 14 7.92 22.24 -6.91
CA THR A 14 8.03 23.01 -8.15
C THR A 14 9.37 22.67 -8.82
N ILE A 15 9.58 23.11 -10.07
CA ILE A 15 10.89 22.99 -10.71
C ILE A 15 11.98 23.66 -9.88
N GLN A 16 11.70 24.80 -9.23
CA GLN A 16 12.72 25.46 -8.41
C GLN A 16 13.06 24.61 -7.18
N THR A 17 12.05 24.21 -6.41
CA THR A 17 12.27 23.51 -5.13
C THR A 17 12.79 22.09 -5.31
N VAL A 18 12.40 21.37 -6.37
CA VAL A 18 12.99 20.05 -6.68
C VAL A 18 14.47 20.17 -7.06
N MET A 19 14.86 21.25 -7.74
CA MET A 19 16.25 21.46 -8.14
C MET A 19 17.12 21.83 -6.94
N GLU A 20 16.61 22.62 -6.00
CA GLU A 20 17.27 22.91 -4.72
C GLU A 20 17.50 21.61 -3.93
N GLU A 21 16.47 20.76 -3.82
CA GLU A 21 16.59 19.47 -3.13
C GLU A 21 17.53 18.50 -3.86
N ALA A 22 17.48 18.43 -5.19
CA ALA A 22 18.40 17.59 -5.98
C ALA A 22 19.85 18.06 -5.88
N GLN A 23 20.10 19.37 -5.71
CA GLN A 23 21.44 19.93 -5.47
C GLN A 23 22.02 19.53 -4.12
N ARG A 24 21.16 19.27 -3.11
CA ARG A 24 21.60 18.72 -1.83
C ARG A 24 22.12 17.29 -1.95
N CYS A 25 21.72 16.52 -2.95
CA CYS A 25 22.17 15.15 -3.10
C CYS A 25 23.70 15.08 -3.35
N LEU A 26 24.39 14.26 -2.53
CA LEU A 26 25.84 14.05 -2.61
C LEU A 26 26.28 13.27 -3.86
N LEU A 27 25.34 12.70 -4.62
CA LEU A 27 25.60 11.81 -5.76
C LEU A 27 26.61 10.71 -5.39
N CYS A 28 26.35 10.02 -4.29
CA CYS A 28 27.17 8.90 -3.82
C CYS A 28 27.44 7.92 -4.98
N LEU A 29 28.68 7.45 -5.10
CA LEU A 29 29.07 6.48 -6.13
C LEU A 29 28.31 5.15 -5.93
N ASP A 30 28.45 4.56 -4.74
CA ASP A 30 27.69 3.41 -4.28
C ASP A 30 26.53 3.92 -3.41
N ALA A 31 25.43 4.33 -4.05
CA ALA A 31 24.32 5.01 -3.39
C ALA A 31 23.58 4.05 -2.43
N PRO A 32 23.73 4.19 -1.09
CA PRO A 32 23.11 3.23 -0.17
C PRO A 32 21.60 3.40 -0.08
N CYS A 33 21.07 4.56 -0.49
CA CYS A 33 19.64 4.76 -0.70
C CYS A 33 19.09 3.90 -1.85
N SER A 34 19.89 3.62 -2.89
CA SER A 34 19.51 2.69 -3.96
C SER A 34 19.49 1.26 -3.48
N GLU A 35 20.46 0.87 -2.65
CA GLU A 35 20.48 -0.47 -2.07
C GLU A 35 19.34 -0.71 -1.10
N ALA A 36 19.01 0.29 -0.28
CA ALA A 36 17.95 0.23 0.71
C ALA A 36 16.53 0.26 0.13
N CYS A 37 16.36 0.57 -1.16
CA CYS A 37 15.05 0.60 -1.80
C CYS A 37 14.58 -0.82 -2.15
N PRO A 38 13.46 -1.31 -1.60
CA PRO A 38 12.96 -2.67 -1.87
C PRO A 38 12.69 -2.92 -3.36
N ALA A 39 12.03 -1.96 -4.01
CA ALA A 39 11.73 -2.05 -5.42
C ALA A 39 12.97 -1.95 -6.32
N LYS A 40 14.12 -1.49 -5.80
CA LYS A 40 15.35 -1.18 -6.57
C LYS A 40 15.14 -0.08 -7.62
N THR A 41 14.40 0.97 -7.26
CA THR A 41 14.08 2.15 -8.11
C THR A 41 15.28 3.08 -8.41
N ASP A 42 16.45 2.80 -7.86
CA ASP A 42 17.69 3.57 -8.01
C ASP A 42 17.60 5.12 -7.83
N PRO A 43 17.29 5.61 -6.60
CA PRO A 43 17.45 7.01 -6.19
C PRO A 43 18.74 7.68 -6.61
N GLY A 44 19.89 7.01 -6.53
CA GLY A 44 21.17 7.57 -6.95
C GLY A 44 21.16 8.01 -8.41
N LYS A 45 20.66 7.15 -9.30
CA LYS A 45 20.57 7.42 -10.75
C LYS A 45 19.46 8.41 -11.10
N PHE A 46 18.23 8.26 -10.57
CA PHE A 46 17.15 9.19 -10.97
C PHE A 46 17.35 10.60 -10.42
N ILE A 47 17.89 10.76 -9.20
CA ILE A 47 18.19 12.09 -8.64
C ILE A 47 19.32 12.77 -9.42
N ARG A 48 20.31 11.99 -9.89
CA ARG A 48 21.35 12.52 -10.80
C ARG A 48 20.71 13.05 -12.08
N SER A 49 19.78 12.32 -12.68
CA SER A 49 19.04 12.76 -13.87
C SER A 49 18.25 14.05 -13.60
N VAL A 50 17.56 14.16 -12.46
CA VAL A 50 16.86 15.38 -12.03
C VAL A 50 17.84 16.55 -11.89
N ARG A 51 18.99 16.36 -11.25
CA ARG A 51 20.01 17.39 -11.06
C ARG A 51 20.54 17.98 -12.37
N PHE A 52 20.56 17.19 -13.44
CA PHE A 52 20.90 17.62 -14.80
C PHE A 52 19.68 17.94 -15.67
N ARG A 53 18.49 18.09 -15.08
CA ARG A 53 17.21 18.41 -15.74
C ARG A 53 16.78 17.39 -16.81
N ASN A 54 17.29 16.16 -16.72
CA ASN A 54 16.84 15.04 -17.54
C ASN A 54 15.66 14.33 -16.85
N PHE A 55 14.48 14.96 -16.85
CA PHE A 55 13.30 14.41 -16.18
C PHE A 55 12.78 13.13 -16.84
N LYS A 56 12.88 13.02 -18.17
CA LYS A 56 12.54 11.78 -18.89
C LYS A 56 13.43 10.62 -18.44
N GLY A 57 14.76 10.81 -18.40
CA GLY A 57 15.68 9.78 -17.93
C GLY A 57 15.50 9.42 -16.45
N ALA A 58 15.05 10.38 -15.62
CA ALA A 58 14.66 10.09 -14.25
C ALA A 58 13.41 9.20 -14.20
N ALA A 59 12.39 9.50 -15.00
CA ALA A 59 11.18 8.68 -15.10
C ALA A 59 11.50 7.27 -15.63
N GLU A 60 12.31 7.15 -16.70
CA GLU A 60 12.81 5.87 -17.22
C GLU A 60 13.46 5.04 -16.10
N THR A 61 14.37 5.65 -15.33
CA THR A 61 15.04 4.98 -14.21
C THR A 61 14.06 4.48 -13.14
N ILE A 62 13.06 5.29 -12.78
CA ILE A 62 12.04 4.87 -11.80
C ILE A 62 11.23 3.69 -12.34
N ARG A 63 10.81 3.76 -13.59
CA ARG A 63 9.92 2.79 -14.22
C ARG A 63 10.62 1.48 -14.59
N GLU A 64 11.94 1.45 -14.71
CA GLU A 64 12.74 0.21 -14.88
C GLU A 64 12.36 -0.86 -13.85
N ASN A 65 12.05 -0.44 -12.62
CA ASN A 65 11.87 -1.33 -11.49
C ASN A 65 10.58 -1.11 -10.68
N ASN A 66 9.84 -0.03 -10.97
CA ASN A 66 8.63 0.34 -10.25
C ASN A 66 7.56 0.88 -11.20
N ALA A 67 6.63 0.00 -11.58
CA ALA A 67 5.47 0.34 -12.38
C ALA A 67 4.49 1.25 -11.64
N LEU A 68 4.54 1.30 -10.29
CA LEU A 68 3.68 2.11 -9.42
C LEU A 68 4.47 3.28 -8.77
N GLY A 69 5.37 3.90 -9.54
CA GLY A 69 6.25 4.96 -9.09
C GLY A 69 5.52 6.15 -8.46
N ALA A 70 4.40 6.59 -9.04
CA ALA A 70 3.65 7.75 -8.53
C ALA A 70 2.94 7.45 -7.20
N VAL A 71 2.46 6.21 -7.04
CA VAL A 71 1.89 5.72 -5.78
C VAL A 71 2.98 5.64 -4.72
N CYS A 72 4.10 4.95 -5.02
CA CYS A 72 5.21 4.79 -4.07
C CYS A 72 5.80 6.13 -3.65
N ALA A 73 5.83 7.13 -4.53
CA ALA A 73 6.32 8.46 -4.20
C ALA A 73 5.55 9.14 -3.06
N ARG A 74 4.25 8.81 -2.91
CA ARG A 74 3.35 9.41 -1.92
C ARG A 74 3.28 8.63 -0.61
N VAL A 75 3.28 7.29 -0.70
CA VAL A 75 2.94 6.42 0.44
C VAL A 75 4.11 5.61 1.00
N CYS A 76 5.27 5.63 0.36
CA CYS A 76 6.42 4.87 0.84
C CYS A 76 6.92 5.47 2.17
N PRO A 77 7.10 4.67 3.23
CA PRO A 77 7.73 5.12 4.47
C PRO A 77 9.24 5.20 4.25
N THR A 78 9.68 6.24 3.53
CA THR A 78 11.06 6.38 3.06
C THR A 78 12.09 6.38 4.18
N GLU A 79 11.72 6.78 5.40
CA GLU A 79 12.52 6.73 6.62
C GLU A 79 12.81 5.30 7.11
N LYS A 80 12.05 4.30 6.66
CA LYS A 80 12.35 2.87 6.89
C LYS A 80 13.31 2.32 5.82
N TYR A 81 13.49 3.02 4.70
CA TYR A 81 14.18 2.53 3.50
C TYR A 81 15.23 3.50 2.95
N CYS A 82 14.93 4.18 1.84
CA CYS A 82 15.90 4.93 1.06
C CYS A 82 16.45 6.16 1.81
N GLN A 83 15.66 6.82 2.65
CA GLN A 83 16.15 7.92 3.50
C GLN A 83 16.97 7.40 4.69
N LEU A 84 16.65 6.21 5.22
CA LEU A 84 17.48 5.55 6.24
C LEU A 84 18.90 5.30 5.71
N GLY A 85 19.01 4.82 4.46
CA GLY A 85 20.28 4.59 3.79
C GLY A 85 21.00 5.87 3.31
N CYS A 86 20.37 7.04 3.37
CA CYS A 86 20.95 8.27 2.84
C CYS A 86 22.18 8.69 3.67
N LYS A 87 23.34 8.89 3.01
CA LYS A 87 24.55 9.36 3.70
C LYS A 87 24.42 10.78 4.26
N ARG A 88 23.49 11.58 3.74
CA ARG A 88 23.24 12.94 4.22
C ARG A 88 22.62 12.99 5.61
N SER A 89 21.95 11.91 6.04
CA SER A 89 21.42 11.75 7.40
C SER A 89 22.48 11.83 8.51
N GLY A 90 23.77 11.66 8.17
CA GLY A 90 24.90 11.86 9.10
C GLY A 90 25.51 13.26 9.08
N ILE A 91 24.97 14.17 8.26
CA ILE A 91 25.46 15.55 8.10
C ILE A 91 24.40 16.54 8.60
N ASP A 92 23.20 16.48 8.01
CA ASP A 92 22.04 17.27 8.42
C ASP A 92 20.77 16.39 8.42
N GLU A 93 20.01 16.37 7.34
CA GLU A 93 18.79 15.59 7.16
C GLU A 93 18.85 14.83 5.81
N PRO A 94 18.19 13.66 5.71
CA PRO A 94 18.14 12.91 4.47
C PRO A 94 17.55 13.72 3.32
N ILE A 95 17.93 13.35 2.10
CA ILE A 95 17.28 13.88 0.89
C ILE A 95 15.80 13.48 0.88
N ASN A 96 14.92 14.39 0.50
CA ASN A 96 13.51 14.09 0.25
C ASN A 96 13.33 13.29 -1.06
N ILE A 97 13.75 12.03 -1.04
CA ILE A 97 13.70 11.11 -2.19
C ILE A 97 12.26 10.91 -2.66
N GLY A 98 11.29 10.76 -1.74
CA GLY A 98 9.86 10.63 -2.06
C GLY A 98 9.34 11.85 -2.83
N GLY A 99 9.61 13.06 -2.34
CA GLY A 99 9.21 14.30 -3.01
C GLY A 99 9.86 14.49 -4.39
N ILE A 100 11.14 14.14 -4.56
CA ILE A 100 11.78 14.16 -5.89
C ILE A 100 11.10 13.15 -6.82
N GLN A 101 10.82 11.94 -6.34
CA GLN A 101 10.14 10.92 -7.13
C GLN A 101 8.72 11.39 -7.53
N GLN A 102 7.99 12.01 -6.61
CA GLN A 102 6.66 12.58 -6.86
C GLN A 102 6.72 13.62 -7.97
N PHE A 103 7.67 14.56 -7.90
CA PHE A 103 7.87 15.56 -8.96
C PHE A 103 8.10 14.90 -10.32
N VAL A 104 8.97 13.89 -10.39
CA VAL A 104 9.30 13.20 -11.65
C VAL A 104 8.08 12.49 -12.22
N THR A 105 7.32 11.77 -11.40
CA THR A 105 6.14 11.03 -11.85
C THR A 105 4.97 11.95 -12.20
N ASP A 106 4.80 13.06 -11.50
CA ASP A 106 3.79 14.07 -11.84
C ASP A 106 4.17 14.79 -13.15
N PHE A 107 5.47 14.99 -13.41
CA PHE A 107 5.97 15.52 -14.68
C PHE A 107 5.76 14.52 -15.83
N GLU A 108 6.05 13.23 -15.61
CA GLU A 108 5.76 12.13 -16.55
C GLU A 108 4.29 12.18 -17.00
N GLN A 109 3.37 12.28 -16.04
CA GLN A 109 1.93 12.40 -16.28
C GLN A 109 1.58 13.66 -17.08
N LYS A 110 1.99 14.84 -16.61
CA LYS A 110 1.66 16.12 -17.27
C LYS A 110 2.21 16.23 -18.69
N ALA A 111 3.36 15.59 -18.95
CA ALA A 111 3.98 15.56 -20.27
C ALA A 111 3.49 14.41 -21.16
N ASN A 112 2.53 13.58 -20.69
CA ASN A 112 2.02 12.41 -21.39
C ASN A 112 3.14 11.48 -21.89
N MET A 113 4.13 11.22 -21.04
CA MET A 113 5.26 10.38 -21.42
C MET A 113 4.87 8.90 -21.44
N THR A 114 5.24 8.20 -22.51
CA THR A 114 5.21 6.74 -22.57
C THR A 114 6.62 6.22 -22.29
N ILE A 115 6.78 5.52 -21.17
CA ILE A 115 8.08 5.04 -20.68
C ILE A 115 8.19 3.51 -20.78
N LEU A 116 7.11 2.80 -20.45
CA LEU A 116 7.07 1.34 -20.52
C LEU A 116 6.62 0.90 -21.92
N GLU A 117 7.26 -0.12 -22.46
CA GLU A 117 6.92 -0.72 -23.75
C GLU A 117 6.65 -2.21 -23.57
N GLN A 118 5.69 -2.74 -24.33
CA GLN A 118 5.33 -4.15 -24.30
C GLN A 118 6.47 -4.99 -24.92
N GLY A 119 6.72 -6.16 -24.33
CA GLY A 119 7.66 -7.14 -24.88
C GLY A 119 7.16 -7.79 -26.17
N LYS A 120 8.07 -8.48 -26.87
CA LYS A 120 7.69 -9.33 -28.01
C LYS A 120 6.81 -10.48 -27.52
N LYS A 121 5.63 -10.64 -28.12
CA LYS A 121 4.69 -11.70 -27.74
C LYS A 121 5.36 -13.08 -27.71
N ASN A 122 5.27 -13.75 -26.58
CA ASN A 122 5.85 -15.08 -26.36
C ASN A 122 4.82 -16.22 -26.54
N GLY A 123 3.55 -15.87 -26.76
CA GLY A 123 2.45 -16.82 -27.02
C GLY A 123 1.84 -17.46 -25.77
N LYS A 124 2.27 -17.07 -24.57
CA LYS A 124 1.78 -17.61 -23.29
C LYS A 124 0.86 -16.63 -22.58
N LYS A 125 -0.06 -17.17 -21.76
CA LYS A 125 -1.09 -16.42 -21.05
C LYS A 125 -0.98 -16.60 -19.54
N VAL A 126 -1.13 -15.50 -18.81
CA VAL A 126 -1.12 -15.49 -17.34
C VAL A 126 -2.37 -14.81 -16.80
N ALA A 127 -3.04 -15.48 -15.86
CA ALA A 127 -4.10 -14.86 -15.07
C ALA A 127 -3.54 -14.34 -13.75
N ILE A 128 -4.03 -13.18 -13.30
CA ILE A 128 -3.69 -12.59 -12.00
C ILE A 128 -5.00 -12.40 -11.22
N VAL A 129 -5.08 -12.96 -10.02
CA VAL A 129 -6.24 -12.85 -9.13
C VAL A 129 -5.94 -11.76 -8.09
N GLY A 130 -6.55 -10.59 -8.25
CA GLY A 130 -6.37 -9.40 -7.42
C GLY A 130 -5.59 -8.29 -8.13
N SER A 131 -6.16 -7.08 -8.12
CA SER A 131 -5.59 -5.87 -8.74
C SER A 131 -4.86 -4.96 -7.75
N GLY A 132 -4.35 -5.53 -6.64
CA GLY A 132 -3.53 -4.82 -5.68
C GLY A 132 -2.14 -4.45 -6.23
N PRO A 133 -1.30 -3.78 -5.43
CA PRO A 133 0.01 -3.28 -5.89
C PRO A 133 0.92 -4.37 -6.45
N SER A 134 0.97 -5.55 -5.82
CA SER A 134 1.78 -6.69 -6.31
C SER A 134 1.25 -7.26 -7.61
N GLY A 135 -0.08 -7.38 -7.78
CA GLY A 135 -0.71 -7.86 -9.01
C GLY A 135 -0.49 -6.90 -10.17
N LEU A 136 -0.69 -5.60 -9.95
CA LEU A 136 -0.43 -4.56 -10.95
C LEU A 136 1.05 -4.50 -11.38
N GLN A 137 1.97 -4.58 -10.43
CA GLN A 137 3.40 -4.65 -10.75
C GLN A 137 3.76 -5.92 -11.51
N ALA A 138 3.25 -7.08 -11.10
CA ALA A 138 3.48 -8.33 -11.81
C ALA A 138 2.96 -8.28 -13.23
N ALA A 139 1.76 -7.69 -13.44
CA ALA A 139 1.19 -7.49 -14.76
C ALA A 139 2.10 -6.68 -15.67
N ALA A 140 2.59 -5.53 -15.18
CA ALA A 140 3.52 -4.69 -15.94
C ALA A 140 4.79 -5.46 -16.33
N SER A 141 5.40 -6.19 -15.39
CA SER A 141 6.60 -6.99 -15.64
C SER A 141 6.35 -8.11 -16.65
N LEU A 142 5.24 -8.84 -16.54
CA LEU A 142 4.88 -9.91 -17.48
C LEU A 142 4.57 -9.37 -18.89
N LEU A 143 3.92 -8.22 -19.00
CA LEU A 143 3.67 -7.57 -20.30
C LEU A 143 4.98 -7.15 -20.98
N GLN A 144 5.95 -6.62 -20.23
CA GLN A 144 7.29 -6.31 -20.75
C GLN A 144 8.07 -7.56 -21.19
N LEU A 145 7.75 -8.73 -20.63
CA LEU A 145 8.28 -10.03 -21.04
C LEU A 145 7.46 -10.68 -22.18
N GLY A 146 6.40 -10.01 -22.65
CA GLY A 146 5.62 -10.43 -23.82
C GLY A 146 4.49 -11.42 -23.56
N TYR A 147 4.08 -11.60 -22.29
CA TYR A 147 2.92 -12.42 -21.94
C TYR A 147 1.61 -11.70 -22.26
N ASP A 148 0.56 -12.48 -22.51
CA ASP A 148 -0.83 -12.04 -22.50
C ASP A 148 -1.36 -12.11 -21.05
N VAL A 149 -1.79 -10.97 -20.49
CA VAL A 149 -2.05 -10.84 -19.05
C VAL A 149 -3.48 -10.39 -18.78
N HIS A 150 -4.23 -11.22 -18.05
CA HIS A 150 -5.58 -10.92 -17.61
C HIS A 150 -5.65 -10.84 -16.08
N ILE A 151 -6.22 -9.76 -15.54
CA ILE A 151 -6.39 -9.52 -14.11
C ILE A 151 -7.87 -9.67 -13.75
N TYR A 152 -8.16 -10.45 -12.72
CA TYR A 152 -9.50 -10.60 -12.14
C TYR A 152 -9.55 -9.91 -10.78
N GLU A 153 -10.47 -8.96 -10.62
CA GLU A 153 -10.66 -8.18 -9.40
C GLU A 153 -12.06 -8.41 -8.83
N LYS A 154 -12.14 -8.67 -7.52
CA LYS A 154 -13.41 -8.92 -6.82
C LYS A 154 -14.23 -7.64 -6.64
N GLN A 155 -13.57 -6.50 -6.46
CA GLN A 155 -14.21 -5.21 -6.28
C GLN A 155 -14.67 -4.60 -7.61
N ALA A 156 -15.52 -3.58 -7.53
CA ALA A 156 -16.05 -2.88 -8.70
C ALA A 156 -14.97 -2.10 -9.48
N GLU A 157 -13.91 -1.65 -8.80
CA GLU A 157 -12.81 -0.90 -9.40
C GLU A 157 -11.47 -1.54 -9.03
N ALA A 158 -10.49 -1.42 -9.93
CA ALA A 158 -9.16 -1.94 -9.72
C ALA A 158 -8.32 -1.06 -8.78
N GLY A 159 -7.25 -1.64 -8.22
CA GLY A 159 -6.26 -0.95 -7.38
C GLY A 159 -6.14 -1.50 -5.96
N GLY A 160 -7.05 -2.38 -5.54
CA GLY A 160 -7.01 -3.01 -4.22
C GLY A 160 -6.88 -2.00 -3.08
N TYR A 161 -6.00 -2.28 -2.10
CA TYR A 161 -5.83 -1.41 -0.94
C TYR A 161 -5.38 0.02 -1.29
N LEU A 162 -4.78 0.25 -2.46
CA LEU A 162 -4.41 1.60 -2.93
C LEU A 162 -5.65 2.47 -3.16
N LYS A 163 -6.68 1.89 -3.79
CA LYS A 163 -7.93 2.58 -4.16
C LYS A 163 -8.88 2.70 -2.97
N TYR A 164 -8.93 1.68 -2.13
CA TYR A 164 -9.92 1.55 -1.06
C TYR A 164 -9.37 1.89 0.33
N GLY A 165 -8.15 1.48 0.66
CA GLY A 165 -7.62 1.55 2.03
C GLY A 165 -6.88 2.84 2.36
N ILE A 166 -6.06 3.35 1.43
CA ILE A 166 -5.22 4.52 1.70
C ILE A 166 -6.06 5.81 1.59
N PRO A 167 -6.08 6.68 2.62
CA PRO A 167 -6.88 7.90 2.61
C PRO A 167 -6.63 8.83 1.41
N GLU A 168 -7.64 9.60 1.00
CA GLU A 168 -7.56 10.51 -0.16
C GLU A 168 -6.47 11.58 -0.02
N TYR A 169 -6.28 12.12 1.18
CA TYR A 169 -5.25 13.13 1.44
C TYR A 169 -3.81 12.59 1.35
N ARG A 170 -3.60 11.27 1.44
CA ARG A 170 -2.27 10.63 1.28
C ARG A 170 -2.05 10.14 -0.14
N LEU A 171 -3.05 9.48 -0.70
CA LEU A 171 -2.99 8.92 -2.04
C LEU A 171 -4.30 9.19 -2.79
N PRO A 172 -4.36 10.24 -3.61
CA PRO A 172 -5.56 10.52 -4.39
C PRO A 172 -5.88 9.39 -5.37
N ASN A 173 -7.16 9.07 -5.51
CA ASN A 173 -7.57 8.01 -6.43
C ASN A 173 -7.20 8.32 -7.89
N ALA A 174 -7.14 9.59 -8.28
CA ALA A 174 -6.69 9.99 -9.60
C ALA A 174 -5.25 9.52 -9.93
N ILE A 175 -4.38 9.38 -8.92
CA ILE A 175 -3.01 8.87 -9.10
C ILE A 175 -3.03 7.35 -9.29
N VAL A 176 -3.88 6.65 -8.53
CA VAL A 176 -4.07 5.20 -8.66
C VAL A 176 -4.64 4.87 -10.04
N ASP A 177 -5.67 5.60 -10.45
CA ASP A 177 -6.33 5.43 -11.75
C ASP A 177 -5.37 5.67 -12.91
N TYR A 178 -4.51 6.69 -12.81
CA TYR A 178 -3.46 6.94 -13.80
C TYR A 178 -2.45 5.79 -13.91
N GLU A 179 -2.01 5.21 -12.78
CA GLU A 179 -1.08 4.07 -12.84
C GLU A 179 -1.74 2.81 -13.41
N ILE A 180 -3.01 2.58 -13.10
CA ILE A 180 -3.79 1.48 -13.69
C ILE A 180 -3.96 1.71 -15.20
N GLU A 181 -4.29 2.92 -15.62
CA GLU A 181 -4.43 3.28 -17.04
C GLU A 181 -3.12 3.04 -17.81
N ARG A 182 -1.96 3.34 -17.23
CA ARG A 182 -0.66 3.02 -17.86
C ARG A 182 -0.46 1.52 -18.05
N ILE A 183 -0.90 0.71 -17.09
CA ILE A 183 -0.76 -0.75 -17.14
C ILE A 183 -1.75 -1.37 -18.13
N THR A 184 -2.98 -0.84 -18.23
CA THR A 184 -3.93 -1.27 -19.27
C THR A 184 -3.49 -0.81 -20.66
N ALA A 185 -2.96 0.41 -20.80
CA ALA A 185 -2.35 0.90 -22.04
C ALA A 185 -1.13 0.08 -22.47
N LEU A 186 -0.39 -0.51 -21.53
CA LEU A 186 0.69 -1.45 -21.80
C LEU A 186 0.18 -2.82 -22.31
N GLY A 187 -1.09 -3.14 -22.04
CA GLY A 187 -1.78 -4.30 -22.58
C GLY A 187 -2.45 -5.23 -21.56
N ALA A 188 -2.55 -4.85 -20.28
CA ALA A 188 -3.30 -5.64 -19.30
C ALA A 188 -4.81 -5.57 -19.58
N ASP A 189 -5.48 -6.73 -19.57
CA ASP A 189 -6.94 -6.80 -19.52
C ASP A 189 -7.39 -6.94 -18.06
N ILE A 190 -8.37 -6.15 -17.61
CA ILE A 190 -8.84 -6.15 -16.23
C ILE A 190 -10.35 -6.38 -16.20
N THR A 191 -10.74 -7.50 -15.57
CA THR A 191 -12.15 -7.84 -15.30
C THR A 191 -12.46 -7.61 -13.83
N CYS A 192 -13.26 -6.59 -13.53
CA CYS A 192 -13.72 -6.27 -12.17
C CYS A 192 -15.04 -6.96 -11.82
N GLY A 193 -15.38 -6.99 -10.53
CA GLY A 193 -16.63 -7.55 -10.01
C GLY A 193 -16.69 -9.08 -10.05
N VAL A 194 -15.56 -9.78 -10.13
CA VAL A 194 -15.48 -11.24 -10.22
C VAL A 194 -14.62 -11.80 -9.09
N THR A 195 -15.20 -12.66 -8.25
CA THR A 195 -14.50 -13.35 -7.17
C THR A 195 -14.12 -14.76 -7.60
N ILE A 196 -12.83 -14.96 -7.90
CA ILE A 196 -12.29 -16.30 -8.18
C ILE A 196 -12.40 -17.16 -6.91
N GLY A 197 -12.87 -18.40 -7.06
CA GLY A 197 -13.22 -19.33 -5.98
C GLY A 197 -14.72 -19.28 -5.58
N LYS A 198 -15.48 -18.28 -6.04
CA LYS A 198 -16.94 -18.21 -5.86
C LYS A 198 -17.69 -18.11 -7.19
N ASP A 199 -17.39 -17.07 -7.97
CA ASP A 199 -18.06 -16.80 -9.25
C ASP A 199 -17.44 -17.65 -10.38
N MET A 200 -16.14 -17.94 -10.28
CA MET A 200 -15.38 -18.78 -11.21
C MET A 200 -14.39 -19.65 -10.42
N PRO A 201 -14.39 -20.99 -10.58
CA PRO A 201 -13.43 -21.86 -9.90
C PRO A 201 -11.98 -21.60 -10.33
N LEU A 202 -11.03 -21.76 -9.41
CA LEU A 202 -9.60 -21.61 -9.73
C LEU A 202 -9.12 -22.63 -10.78
N ASP A 203 -9.70 -23.84 -10.79
CA ASP A 203 -9.36 -24.89 -11.76
C ASP A 203 -9.66 -24.47 -13.20
N GLU A 204 -10.72 -23.69 -13.44
CA GLU A 204 -11.04 -23.16 -14.78
C GLU A 204 -9.93 -22.23 -15.29
N LEU A 205 -9.36 -21.40 -14.41
CA LEU A 205 -8.21 -20.56 -14.78
C LEU A 205 -6.99 -21.43 -15.15
N LYS A 206 -6.75 -22.53 -14.42
CA LYS A 206 -5.62 -23.43 -14.74
C LYS A 206 -5.77 -24.14 -16.09
N GLU A 207 -6.99 -24.30 -16.61
CA GLU A 207 -7.23 -24.86 -17.95
C GLU A 207 -6.98 -23.83 -19.05
N ILE A 208 -7.30 -22.56 -18.80
CA ILE A 208 -7.21 -21.46 -19.79
C ILE A 208 -5.81 -20.86 -19.87
N TYR A 209 -5.11 -20.77 -18.74
CA TYR A 209 -3.85 -20.03 -18.61
C TYR A 209 -2.65 -20.97 -18.39
N ASP A 210 -1.47 -20.50 -18.80
CA ASP A 210 -0.20 -21.21 -18.58
C ASP A 210 0.26 -21.09 -17.12
N ALA A 211 -0.08 -19.98 -16.46
CA ALA A 211 0.13 -19.76 -15.04
C ALA A 211 -0.98 -18.86 -14.44
N VAL A 212 -1.23 -19.03 -13.15
CA VAL A 212 -2.15 -18.20 -12.37
C VAL A 212 -1.41 -17.62 -11.16
N LEU A 213 -1.40 -16.30 -11.04
CA LEU A 213 -0.81 -15.57 -9.93
C LEU A 213 -1.88 -15.10 -8.96
N ILE A 214 -1.78 -15.49 -7.70
CA ILE A 214 -2.71 -15.11 -6.65
C ILE A 214 -2.13 -13.92 -5.86
N ALA A 215 -2.77 -12.77 -6.01
CA ALA A 215 -2.37 -11.47 -5.49
C ALA A 215 -3.48 -10.80 -4.66
N ILE A 216 -4.24 -11.61 -3.90
CA ILE A 216 -5.45 -11.18 -3.17
C ILE A 216 -5.20 -10.33 -1.92
N GLY A 217 -3.98 -10.38 -1.37
CA GLY A 217 -3.57 -9.64 -0.18
C GLY A 217 -4.40 -9.94 1.08
N ALA A 218 -4.23 -9.10 2.12
CA ALA A 218 -4.99 -9.17 3.37
C ALA A 218 -6.17 -8.18 3.36
N GLY A 219 -7.23 -8.52 2.62
CA GLY A 219 -8.31 -7.58 2.32
C GLY A 219 -9.38 -7.38 3.40
N ALA A 220 -9.35 -8.10 4.53
CA ALA A 220 -10.39 -8.00 5.56
C ALA A 220 -9.81 -7.47 6.89
N GLY A 221 -10.60 -6.69 7.63
CA GLY A 221 -10.21 -6.23 8.97
C GLY A 221 -10.33 -7.32 10.02
N LYS A 222 -9.43 -7.32 11.01
CA LYS A 222 -9.51 -8.22 12.16
C LYS A 222 -10.46 -7.63 13.22
N VAL A 223 -11.37 -8.48 13.72
CA VAL A 223 -12.24 -8.16 14.87
C VAL A 223 -11.75 -8.96 16.07
N LEU A 224 -11.64 -8.33 17.25
CA LEU A 224 -11.33 -9.07 18.48
C LEU A 224 -12.60 -9.75 19.01
N PRO A 225 -12.53 -10.95 19.58
CA PRO A 225 -13.70 -11.68 20.06
C PRO A 225 -14.60 -10.88 21.00
N LEU A 226 -14.00 -10.04 21.86
CA LEU A 226 -14.75 -9.21 22.81
C LEU A 226 -15.66 -8.17 22.11
N PHE A 227 -15.30 -7.73 20.89
CA PHE A 227 -16.07 -6.77 20.12
C PHE A 227 -17.04 -7.42 19.12
N GLU A 228 -17.08 -8.75 19.03
CA GLU A 228 -17.99 -9.43 18.11
C GLU A 228 -19.46 -9.07 18.40
N ASN A 229 -20.25 -8.87 17.33
CA ASN A 229 -21.67 -8.52 17.38
C ASN A 229 -21.99 -7.16 18.04
N ASN A 230 -20.99 -6.33 18.35
CA ASN A 230 -21.25 -4.97 18.82
C ASN A 230 -21.61 -4.04 17.63
N PRO A 231 -22.83 -3.47 17.58
CA PRO A 231 -23.27 -2.66 16.45
C PRO A 231 -22.57 -1.30 16.30
N LEU A 232 -21.80 -0.88 17.31
CA LEU A 232 -21.02 0.36 17.29
C LEU A 232 -19.59 0.15 16.77
N VAL A 233 -19.22 -1.09 16.51
CA VAL A 233 -17.87 -1.48 16.08
C VAL A 233 -17.83 -1.60 14.56
N GLU A 234 -16.79 -1.02 13.96
CA GLU A 234 -16.43 -1.15 12.56
C GLU A 234 -14.93 -1.44 12.45
N THR A 235 -14.49 -2.19 11.44
CA THR A 235 -13.05 -2.35 11.21
C THR A 235 -12.48 -1.13 10.48
N ALA A 236 -11.20 -0.83 10.72
CA ALA A 236 -10.52 0.25 10.01
C ALA A 236 -10.53 0.07 8.49
N VAL A 237 -10.45 -1.17 8.00
CA VAL A 237 -10.50 -1.49 6.57
C VAL A 237 -11.84 -1.08 5.96
N GLU A 238 -12.95 -1.43 6.62
CA GLU A 238 -14.30 -1.08 6.16
C GLU A 238 -14.51 0.44 6.24
N PHE A 239 -14.17 1.05 7.38
CA PHE A 239 -14.31 2.49 7.60
C PHE A 239 -13.56 3.31 6.54
N LEU A 240 -12.29 3.00 6.30
CA LEU A 240 -11.46 3.74 5.34
C LEU A 240 -11.98 3.55 3.92
N ALA A 241 -12.37 2.33 3.53
CA ALA A 241 -12.99 2.06 2.22
C ALA A 241 -14.28 2.86 2.03
N ASP A 242 -15.13 2.91 3.04
CA ASP A 242 -16.38 3.66 3.00
C ASP A 242 -16.16 5.16 2.86
N VAL A 243 -15.25 5.73 3.68
CA VAL A 243 -14.88 7.15 3.61
C VAL A 243 -14.31 7.49 2.24
N LYS A 244 -13.42 6.64 1.73
CA LYS A 244 -12.73 6.81 0.45
C LYS A 244 -13.71 6.80 -0.71
N MET A 245 -14.58 5.79 -0.80
CA MET A 245 -15.58 5.67 -1.86
C MET A 245 -16.64 6.77 -1.79
N LYS A 246 -17.04 7.19 -0.59
CA LYS A 246 -17.97 8.32 -0.39
C LYS A 246 -17.28 9.68 -0.47
N ARG A 247 -15.97 9.75 -0.77
CA ARG A 247 -15.17 10.98 -0.85
C ARG A 247 -15.32 11.88 0.39
N GLY A 248 -15.32 11.26 1.56
CA GLY A 248 -15.52 11.94 2.85
C GLY A 248 -16.95 12.38 3.14
N ASN A 249 -17.93 12.05 2.29
CA ASN A 249 -19.35 12.36 2.51
C ASN A 249 -20.01 11.26 3.35
N ILE A 250 -19.60 11.16 4.61
CA ILE A 250 -20.12 10.20 5.58
C ILE A 250 -20.63 10.93 6.83
N GLN A 251 -21.69 10.41 7.44
CA GLN A 251 -22.16 10.90 8.74
C GLN A 251 -21.35 10.23 9.84
N LEU A 252 -20.73 11.04 10.70
CA LEU A 252 -19.89 10.57 11.80
C LEU A 252 -20.41 11.16 13.12
N PRO A 253 -20.34 10.40 14.22
CA PRO A 253 -20.68 10.94 15.52
C PRO A 253 -19.56 11.84 16.05
N GLU A 254 -19.80 12.47 17.21
CA GLU A 254 -18.84 13.39 17.80
C GLU A 254 -17.70 12.69 18.56
N ASN A 255 -17.97 11.50 19.12
CA ASN A 255 -17.01 10.76 19.95
C ASN A 255 -16.65 9.43 19.32
N VAL A 256 -15.41 9.30 18.83
CA VAL A 256 -14.91 8.10 18.17
C VAL A 256 -13.69 7.56 18.89
N LEU A 257 -13.72 6.27 19.18
CA LEU A 257 -12.64 5.50 19.77
C LEU A 257 -11.95 4.67 18.69
N VAL A 258 -10.65 4.88 18.49
CA VAL A 258 -9.80 4.07 17.62
C VAL A 258 -8.97 3.13 18.51
N ILE A 259 -8.76 1.90 18.05
CA ILE A 259 -7.96 0.89 18.77
C ILE A 259 -6.92 0.31 17.81
N GLY A 260 -5.65 0.70 17.97
CA GLY A 260 -4.50 0.16 17.23
C GLY A 260 -3.32 1.12 17.14
N GLY A 261 -2.09 0.61 16.96
CA GLY A 261 -0.86 1.41 16.96
C GLY A 261 -0.11 1.52 15.61
N GLY A 262 -0.71 1.03 14.53
CA GLY A 262 -0.09 0.98 13.19
C GLY A 262 -0.43 2.16 12.30
N ASP A 263 0.14 2.20 11.09
CA ASP A 263 -0.15 3.22 10.07
C ASP A 263 -1.66 3.34 9.78
N VAL A 264 -2.37 2.21 9.74
CA VAL A 264 -3.82 2.16 9.51
C VAL A 264 -4.60 2.86 10.65
N ALA A 265 -4.14 2.78 11.90
CA ALA A 265 -4.79 3.47 13.01
C ALA A 265 -4.61 4.98 12.91
N MET A 266 -3.39 5.43 12.56
CA MET A 266 -3.09 6.84 12.31
C MET A 266 -3.89 7.39 11.12
N ASP A 267 -4.06 6.59 10.06
CA ASP A 267 -4.90 6.92 8.91
C ASP A 267 -6.36 7.16 9.33
N VAL A 268 -6.93 6.26 10.15
CA VAL A 268 -8.28 6.41 10.69
C VAL A 268 -8.38 7.68 11.53
N ALA A 269 -7.48 7.87 12.49
CA ALA A 269 -7.54 8.97 13.43
C ALA A 269 -7.43 10.33 12.74
N THR A 270 -6.47 10.46 11.81
CA THR A 270 -6.28 11.67 10.99
C THR A 270 -7.47 11.91 10.07
N THR A 271 -8.01 10.86 9.45
CA THR A 271 -9.20 10.96 8.59
C THR A 271 -10.41 11.49 9.38
N LEU A 272 -10.66 10.98 10.58
CA LEU A 272 -11.74 11.45 11.45
C LEU A 272 -11.60 12.94 11.76
N LYS A 273 -10.38 13.40 12.11
CA LYS A 273 -10.11 14.82 12.38
C LYS A 273 -10.28 15.69 11.14
N LEU A 274 -9.79 15.26 9.98
CA LEU A 274 -9.99 15.97 8.71
C LEU A 274 -11.48 16.07 8.36
N LEU A 275 -12.29 15.08 8.78
CA LEU A 275 -13.75 15.07 8.66
C LEU A 275 -14.48 15.87 9.76
N ASN A 276 -13.74 16.61 10.59
CA ASN A 276 -14.23 17.46 11.70
C ASN A 276 -14.89 16.69 12.86
N VAL A 277 -14.51 15.42 13.09
CA VAL A 277 -14.89 14.75 14.34
C VAL A 277 -14.15 15.42 15.51
N PRO A 278 -14.86 15.98 16.50
CA PRO A 278 -14.24 16.75 17.58
C PRO A 278 -13.40 15.85 18.49
N ASN A 279 -13.97 14.73 18.93
CA ASN A 279 -13.38 13.88 19.97
C ASN A 279 -12.94 12.56 19.36
N VAL A 280 -11.66 12.50 18.95
CA VAL A 280 -11.01 11.28 18.49
C VAL A 280 -10.00 10.85 19.54
N THR A 281 -10.21 9.68 20.12
CA THR A 281 -9.27 9.06 21.06
C THR A 281 -8.77 7.75 20.47
N ASP A 282 -7.47 7.59 20.38
CA ASP A 282 -6.80 6.37 19.93
C ASP A 282 -6.15 5.67 21.13
N ILE A 283 -6.46 4.39 21.29
CA ILE A 283 -5.89 3.53 22.33
C ILE A 283 -4.95 2.52 21.69
N VAL A 284 -3.70 2.59 22.12
CA VAL A 284 -2.60 1.83 21.55
C VAL A 284 -2.05 0.83 22.57
N TYR A 285 -1.77 -0.38 22.10
CA TYR A 285 -1.21 -1.44 22.93
C TYR A 285 0.29 -1.23 23.21
N GLU A 286 1.02 -0.87 22.16
CA GLU A 286 2.45 -0.51 22.21
C GLU A 286 2.66 0.74 23.08
N GLU A 287 3.84 0.87 23.68
CA GLU A 287 4.30 2.15 24.25
C GLU A 287 4.90 3.01 23.13
N PHE A 288 4.99 4.33 23.29
CA PHE A 288 5.54 5.21 22.23
C PHE A 288 6.90 4.79 21.65
N SER A 289 7.77 4.14 22.45
CA SER A 289 9.05 3.60 21.97
C SER A 289 8.94 2.38 21.05
N GLU A 290 7.78 1.74 21.04
CA GLU A 290 7.45 0.49 20.34
C GLU A 290 6.42 0.71 19.21
N PHE A 291 5.97 1.95 18.97
CA PHE A 291 4.95 2.25 17.96
C PHE A 291 5.32 1.69 16.58
N LEU A 292 4.34 1.05 15.95
CA LEU A 292 4.49 0.43 14.64
C LEU A 292 4.28 1.45 13.50
N ALA A 293 3.43 2.44 13.75
CA ALA A 293 3.20 3.55 12.85
C ALA A 293 4.52 4.27 12.50
N SER A 294 4.62 4.67 11.24
CA SER A 294 5.70 5.51 10.75
C SER A 294 5.72 6.84 11.50
N LYS A 295 6.89 7.46 11.61
CA LYS A 295 7.04 8.73 12.34
C LYS A 295 6.22 9.83 11.69
N LYS A 296 6.10 9.80 10.37
CA LYS A 296 5.31 10.74 9.57
C LYS A 296 3.82 10.62 9.89
N GLU A 297 3.26 9.41 9.87
CA GLU A 297 1.82 9.23 10.14
C GLU A 297 1.47 9.55 11.60
N LEU A 298 2.33 9.19 12.55
CA LEU A 298 2.14 9.55 13.96
C LEU A 298 2.16 11.07 14.17
N ALA A 299 3.14 11.77 13.59
CA ALA A 299 3.22 13.22 13.67
C ALA A 299 1.99 13.89 13.05
N GLY A 300 1.50 13.38 11.91
CA GLY A 300 0.28 13.87 11.27
C GLY A 300 -0.95 13.76 12.17
N ALA A 301 -1.14 12.61 12.83
CA ALA A 301 -2.24 12.44 13.78
C ALA A 301 -2.15 13.40 14.99
N GLN A 302 -0.93 13.62 15.51
CA GLN A 302 -0.68 14.55 16.60
C GLN A 302 -0.95 16.01 16.22
N GLU A 303 -0.53 16.43 15.01
CA GLU A 303 -0.79 17.77 14.47
C GLU A 303 -2.29 18.06 14.30
N GLN A 304 -3.10 17.03 14.02
CA GLN A 304 -4.56 17.14 13.98
C GLN A 304 -5.22 17.14 15.38
N GLY A 305 -4.44 17.01 16.46
CA GLY A 305 -4.94 17.02 17.84
C GLY A 305 -5.70 15.75 18.22
N VAL A 306 -5.27 14.59 17.72
CA VAL A 306 -5.77 13.28 18.18
C VAL A 306 -5.27 13.03 19.60
N THR A 307 -6.15 12.57 20.49
CA THR A 307 -5.75 12.09 21.83
C THR A 307 -5.25 10.66 21.68
N ILE A 308 -3.98 10.40 21.99
CA ILE A 308 -3.38 9.06 21.91
C ILE A 308 -3.03 8.61 23.33
N ILE A 309 -3.46 7.41 23.72
CA ILE A 309 -3.12 6.78 25.01
C ILE A 309 -2.49 5.42 24.72
N ASP A 310 -1.22 5.27 25.10
CA ASP A 310 -0.38 4.11 24.82
C ASP A 310 -0.27 3.14 26.02
N GLY A 311 0.10 1.89 25.76
CA GLY A 311 0.29 0.88 26.81
C GLY A 311 -0.99 0.24 27.37
N TYR A 312 -2.14 0.36 26.69
CA TYR A 312 -3.42 -0.15 27.15
C TYR A 312 -3.99 -1.24 26.22
N VAL A 313 -4.64 -2.24 26.81
CA VAL A 313 -5.31 -3.33 26.09
C VAL A 313 -6.80 -3.37 26.47
N PRO A 314 -7.72 -3.58 25.51
CA PRO A 314 -9.14 -3.76 25.84
C PRO A 314 -9.34 -5.03 26.67
N GLU A 315 -10.05 -4.91 27.78
CA GLU A 315 -10.36 -5.99 28.72
C GLU A 315 -11.84 -6.38 28.66
N GLU A 316 -12.74 -5.40 28.56
CA GLU A 316 -14.18 -5.63 28.53
C GLU A 316 -14.88 -4.57 27.67
N VAL A 317 -15.98 -4.93 27.01
CA VAL A 317 -16.86 -3.99 26.30
C VAL A 317 -18.31 -4.25 26.65
N SER A 318 -19.05 -3.18 26.93
CA SER A 318 -20.49 -3.19 27.17
C SER A 318 -21.14 -2.06 26.38
N GLY A 319 -21.67 -2.40 25.20
CA GLY A 319 -22.27 -1.43 24.29
C GLY A 319 -21.26 -0.37 23.85
N ASN A 320 -21.48 0.87 24.28
CA ASN A 320 -20.66 2.03 23.92
C ASN A 320 -19.50 2.31 24.91
N GLN A 321 -19.29 1.44 25.90
CA GLN A 321 -18.27 1.59 26.93
C GLN A 321 -17.22 0.48 26.80
N VAL A 322 -15.95 0.86 26.76
CA VAL A 322 -14.80 -0.06 26.73
C VAL A 322 -13.94 0.16 27.97
N THR A 323 -13.64 -0.91 28.68
CA THR A 323 -12.68 -0.93 29.78
C THR A 323 -11.33 -1.40 29.25
N PHE A 324 -10.30 -0.62 29.50
CA PHE A 324 -8.92 -0.93 29.15
C PHE A 324 -8.07 -1.09 30.40
N ARG A 325 -7.12 -2.01 30.35
CA ARG A 325 -6.13 -2.22 31.42
C ARG A 325 -4.74 -1.89 30.92
N HIS A 326 -3.94 -1.23 31.75
CA HIS A 326 -2.55 -0.99 31.45
C HIS A 326 -1.77 -2.31 31.44
N ARG A 327 -0.87 -2.47 30.47
CA ARG A 327 -0.15 -3.75 30.25
C ARG A 327 0.81 -4.16 31.38
N LYS A 328 1.31 -3.20 32.16
CA LYS A 328 2.38 -3.41 33.17
C LYS A 328 1.99 -3.07 34.61
N ILE A 329 0.96 -2.25 34.83
CA ILE A 329 0.60 -1.75 36.16
C ILE A 329 -0.89 -1.94 36.39
N ASP A 330 -1.29 -1.94 37.65
CA ASP A 330 -2.69 -2.00 38.05
C ASP A 330 -3.36 -0.63 37.83
N SER A 331 -3.68 -0.36 36.57
CA SER A 331 -4.38 0.84 36.12
C SER A 331 -5.45 0.44 35.11
N GLN A 332 -6.65 0.96 35.29
CA GLN A 332 -7.76 0.80 34.37
C GLN A 332 -8.28 2.16 33.94
N ILE A 333 -8.64 2.25 32.67
CA ILE A 333 -9.36 3.40 32.11
C ILE A 333 -10.64 2.91 31.44
N VAL A 334 -11.69 3.70 31.56
CA VAL A 334 -12.99 3.40 30.96
C VAL A 334 -13.34 4.53 30.01
N ILE A 335 -13.58 4.19 28.75
CA ILE A 335 -13.88 5.16 27.70
C ILE A 335 -15.26 4.85 27.13
N LYS A 336 -16.08 5.89 26.99
CA LYS A 336 -17.34 5.84 26.26
C LYS A 336 -17.16 6.50 24.90
N ALA A 337 -17.66 5.85 23.85
CA ALA A 337 -17.60 6.37 22.50
C ALA A 337 -18.85 5.98 21.70
N ASP A 338 -19.29 6.87 20.82
CA ASP A 338 -20.47 6.66 19.98
C ASP A 338 -20.16 5.74 18.78
N LYS A 339 -18.88 5.59 18.45
CA LYS A 339 -18.36 4.65 17.44
C LYS A 339 -16.99 4.14 17.85
N ILE A 340 -16.73 2.86 17.59
CA ILE A 340 -15.48 2.17 17.89
C ILE A 340 -14.91 1.66 16.57
N ILE A 341 -13.66 2.00 16.25
CA ILE A 341 -12.99 1.57 15.03
C ILE A 341 -11.78 0.70 15.40
N LEU A 342 -11.80 -0.55 14.95
CA LEU A 342 -10.72 -1.51 15.22
C LEU A 342 -9.66 -1.47 14.12
N ALA A 343 -8.46 -1.03 14.47
CA ALA A 343 -7.26 -1.00 13.63
C ALA A 343 -6.21 -2.03 14.11
N VAL A 344 -6.67 -3.23 14.50
CA VAL A 344 -5.87 -4.29 15.15
C VAL A 344 -5.28 -5.30 14.16
N GLY A 345 -5.15 -4.91 12.89
CA GLY A 345 -4.59 -5.71 11.81
C GLY A 345 -5.61 -6.19 10.78
N GLN A 346 -5.08 -6.85 9.75
CA GLN A 346 -5.83 -7.38 8.62
C GLN A 346 -5.72 -8.90 8.58
N ILE A 347 -6.68 -9.55 7.92
CA ILE A 347 -6.69 -10.99 7.69
C ILE A 347 -6.88 -11.29 6.21
N VAL A 348 -6.27 -12.40 5.79
CA VAL A 348 -6.45 -12.96 4.46
C VAL A 348 -7.71 -13.82 4.46
N ARG A 349 -8.54 -13.68 3.42
CA ARG A 349 -9.63 -14.62 3.14
C ARG A 349 -9.23 -15.39 1.89
N ASP A 350 -9.18 -16.72 1.99
CA ASP A 350 -8.76 -17.55 0.86
C ASP A 350 -9.83 -17.60 -0.25
N ASP A 351 -11.09 -17.33 0.08
CA ASP A 351 -12.23 -17.30 -0.86
C ASP A 351 -12.38 -18.60 -1.69
N ASN A 352 -12.01 -19.76 -1.13
CA ASN A 352 -11.98 -21.09 -1.76
C ASN A 352 -10.94 -21.23 -2.90
N LEU A 353 -9.83 -20.51 -2.83
CA LEU A 353 -8.71 -20.66 -3.75
C LEU A 353 -7.85 -21.90 -3.42
N GLY A 354 -8.09 -22.57 -2.29
CA GLY A 354 -7.39 -23.80 -1.94
C GLY A 354 -5.91 -23.59 -1.59
N ILE A 355 -5.52 -22.36 -1.26
CA ILE A 355 -4.20 -22.05 -0.71
C ILE A 355 -4.27 -22.12 0.81
N GLU A 356 -3.36 -22.90 1.39
CA GLU A 356 -3.22 -22.95 2.84
C GLU A 356 -2.57 -21.66 3.36
N ILE A 357 -3.31 -20.94 4.21
CA ILE A 357 -2.87 -19.71 4.87
C ILE A 357 -2.69 -19.96 6.37
N ILE A 358 -1.46 -19.75 6.86
CA ILE A 358 -1.09 -19.85 8.26
C ILE A 358 -0.59 -18.48 8.72
N HIS A 359 -1.20 -17.91 9.76
CA HIS A 359 -0.86 -16.57 10.26
C HIS A 359 -0.84 -15.47 9.19
N ASN A 360 -1.82 -15.46 8.28
CA ASN A 360 -1.94 -14.54 7.14
C ASN A 360 -0.86 -14.67 6.05
N GLU A 361 -0.07 -15.74 6.08
CA GLU A 361 0.93 -16.02 5.06
C GLU A 361 0.74 -17.43 4.49
N THR A 362 1.22 -17.67 3.27
CA THR A 362 1.18 -18.99 2.66
C THR A 362 2.00 -19.99 3.46
N ALA A 363 1.52 -21.24 3.55
CA ALA A 363 2.22 -22.32 4.26
C ALA A 363 3.54 -22.77 3.61
N PHE A 364 3.84 -22.29 2.40
CA PHE A 364 5.06 -22.59 1.65
C PHE A 364 5.93 -21.34 1.43
N ALA A 365 7.21 -21.56 1.17
CA ALA A 365 8.19 -20.51 0.90
C ALA A 365 8.32 -20.22 -0.60
N GLY A 366 8.62 -18.96 -0.94
CA GLY A 366 8.77 -18.51 -2.32
C GLY A 366 7.46 -18.12 -2.98
N TYR A 367 7.47 -18.05 -4.31
CA TYR A 367 6.35 -17.54 -5.10
C TYR A 367 5.55 -18.63 -5.80
N GLN A 368 6.06 -19.86 -5.89
CA GLN A 368 5.38 -20.97 -6.56
C GLN A 368 4.82 -21.93 -5.51
N SER A 369 3.54 -22.29 -5.67
CA SER A 369 2.88 -23.26 -4.80
C SER A 369 3.28 -24.70 -5.15
N PRO A 370 2.83 -25.71 -4.37
CA PRO A 370 2.96 -27.12 -4.76
C PRO A 370 2.25 -27.47 -6.08
N ASP A 371 1.22 -26.72 -6.49
CA ASP A 371 0.68 -26.78 -7.85
C ASP A 371 1.56 -25.91 -8.77
N GLU A 372 2.19 -26.54 -9.77
CA GLU A 372 3.18 -25.91 -10.65
C GLU A 372 2.62 -24.71 -11.43
N LYS A 373 1.30 -24.65 -11.65
CA LYS A 373 0.64 -23.54 -12.35
C LYS A 373 0.27 -22.38 -11.43
N ILE A 374 0.26 -22.58 -10.11
CA ILE A 374 -0.19 -21.58 -9.15
C ILE A 374 0.99 -20.88 -8.49
N PHE A 375 0.96 -19.55 -8.55
CA PHE A 375 1.91 -18.65 -7.94
C PHE A 375 1.19 -17.71 -6.96
N VAL A 376 1.93 -17.12 -6.03
CA VAL A 376 1.42 -16.20 -5.00
C VAL A 376 2.30 -14.96 -4.92
N THR A 377 1.75 -13.81 -4.50
CA THR A 377 2.54 -12.59 -4.29
C THR A 377 1.86 -11.60 -3.32
N GLY A 378 2.59 -10.56 -2.91
CA GLY A 378 2.08 -9.48 -2.06
C GLY A 378 1.99 -9.84 -0.59
N ASP A 379 0.90 -9.43 0.07
CA ASP A 379 0.77 -9.52 1.52
C ASP A 379 0.56 -10.94 2.04
N ILE A 380 0.17 -11.88 1.17
CA ILE A 380 0.05 -13.30 1.54
C ILE A 380 1.40 -14.03 1.54
N VAL A 381 2.48 -13.38 1.07
CA VAL A 381 3.84 -13.90 1.11
C VAL A 381 4.62 -13.25 2.25
N GLN A 382 5.54 -14.00 2.85
CA GLN A 382 6.41 -13.51 3.93
C GLN A 382 7.12 -12.20 3.55
N GLY A 383 7.21 -11.28 4.51
CA GLY A 383 7.94 -10.02 4.39
C GLY A 383 7.11 -8.79 4.75
N ASP A 384 7.67 -7.62 4.52
CA ASP A 384 7.00 -6.34 4.80
C ASP A 384 5.70 -6.21 3.95
N LYS A 385 4.75 -5.42 4.46
CA LYS A 385 3.40 -5.18 3.91
C LYS A 385 3.25 -3.75 3.36
N THR A 386 4.36 -3.05 3.13
CA THR A 386 4.35 -1.75 2.44
C THR A 386 4.15 -1.90 0.93
N VAL A 387 3.61 -0.86 0.29
CA VAL A 387 3.37 -0.84 -1.16
C VAL A 387 4.64 -1.09 -1.98
N VAL A 388 5.77 -0.51 -1.57
CA VAL A 388 7.06 -0.70 -2.26
C VAL A 388 7.57 -2.14 -2.15
N TRP A 389 7.25 -2.83 -1.04
CA TRP A 389 7.57 -4.25 -0.87
C TRP A 389 6.64 -5.14 -1.70
N ALA A 390 5.36 -4.77 -1.82
CA ALA A 390 4.44 -5.44 -2.73
C ALA A 390 4.87 -5.29 -4.20
N VAL A 391 5.41 -4.14 -4.60
CA VAL A 391 6.06 -3.93 -5.91
C VAL A 391 7.23 -4.90 -6.09
N GLN A 392 8.15 -4.98 -5.11
CA GLN A 392 9.25 -5.93 -5.18
C GLN A 392 8.75 -7.37 -5.39
N LYS A 393 7.82 -7.82 -4.55
CA LYS A 393 7.22 -9.17 -4.62
C LYS A 393 6.51 -9.43 -5.94
N GLY A 394 5.82 -8.43 -6.51
CA GLY A 394 5.16 -8.55 -7.81
C GLY A 394 6.16 -8.81 -8.93
N LYS A 395 7.29 -8.09 -8.92
CA LYS A 395 8.39 -8.27 -9.88
C LYS A 395 9.05 -9.64 -9.74
N GLU A 396 9.34 -10.06 -8.51
CA GLU A 396 9.95 -11.36 -8.24
C GLU A 396 9.02 -12.53 -8.60
N ALA A 397 7.71 -12.40 -8.35
CA ALA A 397 6.72 -13.39 -8.76
C ALA A 397 6.59 -13.48 -10.30
N ALA A 398 6.59 -12.33 -11.00
CA ALA A 398 6.61 -12.31 -12.47
C ALA A 398 7.85 -13.02 -13.03
N GLN A 399 9.02 -12.84 -12.42
CA GLN A 399 10.25 -13.54 -12.77
C GLN A 399 10.18 -15.05 -12.47
N ALA A 400 9.58 -15.44 -11.34
CA ALA A 400 9.35 -16.85 -11.02
C ALA A 400 8.45 -17.54 -12.06
N ILE A 401 7.37 -16.86 -12.47
CA ILE A 401 6.50 -17.33 -13.57
C ILE A 401 7.29 -17.42 -14.88
N HIS A 402 8.10 -16.40 -15.20
CA HIS A 402 8.89 -16.40 -16.42
C HIS A 402 9.82 -17.60 -16.52
N HIS A 403 10.59 -17.86 -15.45
CA HIS A 403 11.49 -19.01 -15.38
C HIS A 403 10.75 -20.35 -15.44
N ALA A 404 9.63 -20.49 -14.71
CA ALA A 404 8.84 -21.71 -14.72
C ALA A 404 8.26 -22.01 -16.11
N LEU A 405 7.95 -20.97 -16.88
CA LEU A 405 7.50 -21.07 -18.26
C LEU A 405 8.66 -21.09 -19.28
N GLY A 406 9.89 -21.37 -18.85
CA GLY A 406 11.04 -21.57 -19.75
C GLY A 406 11.60 -20.29 -20.38
N GLY A 407 11.34 -19.14 -19.76
CA GLY A 407 12.00 -17.88 -20.08
C GLY A 407 13.47 -17.87 -19.63
N ASP A 408 14.29 -17.11 -20.35
CA ASP A 408 15.69 -16.88 -19.97
C ASP A 408 15.79 -15.91 -18.77
N LYS A 409 16.96 -15.89 -18.11
CA LYS A 409 17.25 -15.03 -16.95
C LYS A 409 17.30 -13.54 -17.27
#